data_AF-A0A947BJS2-F1
#
_entry.id   AF-A0A947BJS2-F1
#
_cell.length_a   1.000
_cell.length_b   1.000
_cell.length_c   1.000
_cell.angle_alpha   90.00
_cell.angle_beta   90.00
_cell.angle_gamma   90.00
#
_symmetry.space_group_name_H-M   'P 1'
#
loop_
_entity.id
_entity.type
_entity.pdbx_description
1 polymer ?
#
loop_
_entity_poly.entity_id
_entity_poly.type
_entity_poly.pdbx_seq_one_letter_code
_entity_poly.pdbx_strand_id
1 'polypeptide(L)'
;MNSTARAAQGFTIIEIAIVLLIVSILLGYTVALFPKQQELKQYRAVEQEMDQIIAAIVGFAQVNGRLPCPAIPNSIGTEDGGGAADCNNYGGFPPVNTLGLSGRLNADSLLLDPWGNPYRYYVTDNDFNGAGGSDFVRSGEMRAVGLVDSDADSYTDLDGRYLICDSAGTNTDGTDDECDGAGIVFGRPDASPPTLYSGAPFVLVSHGRNWTEGAAAGDELENLGATLTTAFAPVIPNGPAGRPYLLKDVSNNETNFVRRTTGFADDYDDVIKWGSPNLLFSKMIEAGQLP
;
A
#
# COMPACT_ATOMS: atom_id res chain seq x y z
N MET A 1 -25.84 53.46 -59.57
CA MET A 1 -24.89 52.70 -58.74
C MET A 1 -25.23 51.22 -58.92
N ASN A 2 -24.49 50.50 -59.74
CA ASN A 2 -24.75 49.08 -60.00
C ASN A 2 -24.30 48.26 -58.80
N SER A 3 -25.26 47.69 -58.07
CA SER A 3 -25.00 46.78 -56.96
C SER A 3 -24.68 45.41 -57.53
N THR A 4 -23.41 45.02 -57.55
CA THR A 4 -22.97 43.66 -57.88
C THR A 4 -23.35 42.74 -56.73
N ALA A 5 -24.39 41.94 -56.92
CA ALA A 5 -24.77 40.89 -55.97
C ALA A 5 -23.63 39.85 -55.90
N ARG A 6 -22.98 39.73 -54.74
CA ARG A 6 -22.10 38.59 -54.45
C ARG A 6 -22.95 37.32 -54.41
N ALA A 7 -22.71 36.40 -55.34
CA ALA A 7 -23.24 35.05 -55.23
C ALA A 7 -22.57 34.38 -54.02
N ALA A 8 -23.30 34.27 -52.91
CA ALA A 8 -22.89 33.42 -51.81
C ALA A 8 -22.92 31.97 -52.32
N GLN A 9 -21.75 31.34 -52.44
CA GLN A 9 -21.69 29.91 -52.71
C GLN A 9 -22.19 29.20 -51.44
N GLY A 10 -23.41 28.65 -51.52
CA GLY A 10 -23.98 27.84 -50.46
C GLY A 10 -23.26 26.49 -50.39
N PHE A 11 -23.04 26.00 -49.17
CA PHE A 11 -22.49 24.68 -48.93
C PHE A 11 -23.42 23.61 -49.51
N THR A 12 -22.84 22.61 -50.19
CA THR A 12 -23.60 21.50 -50.74
C THR A 12 -24.03 20.54 -49.63
N ILE A 13 -25.21 19.91 -49.75
CA ILE A 13 -25.71 18.95 -48.76
C ILE A 13 -24.73 17.78 -48.57
N ILE A 14 -24.06 17.36 -49.65
CA ILE A 14 -23.09 16.26 -49.62
C ILE A 14 -21.84 16.61 -48.82
N GLU A 15 -21.40 17.87 -48.86
CA GLU A 15 -20.23 18.35 -48.16
C GLU A 15 -20.47 18.41 -46.64
N ILE A 16 -21.65 18.87 -46.22
CA ILE A 16 -22.06 18.79 -44.80
C ILE A 16 -22.23 17.33 -44.35
N ALA A 17 -22.76 16.45 -45.19
CA ALA A 17 -22.90 15.03 -44.85
C ALA A 17 -21.55 14.33 -44.65
N ILE A 18 -20.55 14.62 -45.49
CA ILE A 18 -19.19 14.08 -45.34
C ILE A 18 -18.51 14.66 -44.10
N VAL A 19 -18.67 15.96 -43.82
CA VAL A 19 -18.12 16.58 -42.60
C VAL A 19 -18.69 15.92 -41.34
N LEU A 20 -20.01 15.71 -41.27
CA LEU A 20 -20.64 15.05 -40.12
C LEU A 20 -20.23 13.57 -39.98
N LEU A 21 -20.02 12.87 -41.10
CA LEU A 21 -19.47 11.51 -41.09
C LEU A 21 -18.05 11.49 -40.50
N ILE A 22 -17.17 12.40 -40.94
CA ILE A 22 -15.80 12.49 -40.42
C ILE A 22 -15.82 12.86 -38.93
N VAL A 23 -16.62 13.85 -38.53
CA VAL A 23 -16.72 14.30 -37.13
C VAL A 23 -17.25 13.19 -36.22
N SER A 24 -18.25 12.42 -36.65
CA SER A 24 -18.78 11.31 -35.85
C SER A 24 -17.75 10.17 -35.66
N ILE A 25 -16.97 9.85 -36.69
CA ILE A 25 -15.85 8.89 -36.57
C ILE A 25 -14.79 9.41 -35.60
N LEU A 26 -14.39 10.68 -35.72
CA LEU A 26 -13.37 11.28 -34.84
C LEU A 26 -13.83 11.30 -33.38
N LEU A 27 -15.08 11.69 -33.11
CA LEU A 27 -15.65 11.69 -31.76
C LEU A 27 -15.72 10.26 -31.20
N GLY A 28 -16.09 9.27 -32.02
CA GLY A 28 -16.12 7.86 -31.64
C GLY A 28 -14.76 7.34 -31.15
N TYR A 29 -13.66 7.72 -31.82
CA TYR A 29 -12.31 7.35 -31.39
C TYR A 29 -11.88 8.01 -30.07
N THR A 30 -12.28 9.25 -29.81
CA THR A 30 -11.87 9.97 -28.58
C THR A 30 -12.48 9.41 -27.30
N VAL A 31 -13.71 8.91 -27.36
CA VAL A 31 -14.43 8.38 -26.18
C VAL A 31 -13.77 7.12 -25.62
N ALA A 32 -13.16 6.29 -26.48
CA ALA A 32 -12.49 5.05 -26.07
C ALA A 32 -11.20 5.29 -25.25
N LEU A 33 -10.57 6.46 -25.37
CA LEU A 33 -9.30 6.79 -24.70
C LEU A 33 -9.48 7.36 -23.29
N PHE A 34 -10.64 7.95 -23.00
CA PHE A 34 -10.88 8.66 -21.74
C PHE A 34 -10.73 7.78 -20.49
N PRO A 35 -11.28 6.54 -20.45
CA PRO A 35 -11.16 5.70 -19.26
C PRO A 35 -9.70 5.35 -18.91
N LYS A 36 -8.87 5.05 -19.91
CA LYS A 36 -7.45 4.72 -19.70
C LYS A 36 -6.63 5.92 -19.23
N GLN A 37 -6.98 7.14 -19.66
CA GLN A 37 -6.34 8.37 -19.16
C GLN A 37 -6.70 8.65 -17.70
N GLN A 38 -7.95 8.39 -17.31
CA GLN A 38 -8.39 8.54 -15.92
C GLN A 38 -7.70 7.53 -15.00
N GLU A 39 -7.59 6.28 -15.43
CA GLU A 39 -6.92 5.22 -14.69
C GLU A 39 -5.43 5.54 -14.44
N LEU A 40 -4.69 5.93 -15.49
CA LEU A 40 -3.29 6.38 -15.34
C LEU A 40 -3.15 7.56 -14.39
N LYS A 41 -4.13 8.48 -14.37
CA LYS A 41 -4.14 9.60 -13.43
C LYS A 41 -4.36 9.12 -12.00
N GLN A 42 -5.24 8.13 -11.78
CA GLN A 42 -5.48 7.54 -10.46
C GLN A 42 -4.22 6.85 -9.95
N TYR A 43 -3.56 6.01 -10.75
CA TYR A 43 -2.30 5.37 -10.36
C TYR A 43 -1.22 6.38 -9.95
N ARG A 44 -1.03 7.44 -10.75
CA ARG A 44 -0.06 8.50 -10.39
C ARG A 44 -0.44 9.22 -9.10
N ALA A 45 -1.74 9.43 -8.87
CA ALA A 45 -2.22 10.03 -7.63
C ALA A 45 -1.95 9.10 -6.43
N VAL A 46 -2.20 7.79 -6.55
CA VAL A 46 -1.89 6.80 -5.52
C VAL A 46 -0.41 6.83 -5.17
N GLU A 47 0.46 6.78 -6.18
CA GLU A 47 1.91 6.78 -5.93
C GLU A 47 2.34 8.03 -5.15
N GLN A 48 1.84 9.20 -5.55
CA GLN A 48 2.13 10.47 -4.87
C GLN A 48 1.56 10.53 -3.45
N GLU A 49 0.33 10.06 -3.24
CA GLU A 49 -0.31 10.01 -1.94
C GLU A 49 0.44 9.03 -1.00
N MET A 50 0.82 7.85 -1.49
CA MET A 50 1.63 6.90 -0.71
C MET A 50 3.03 7.43 -0.38
N ASP A 51 3.67 8.18 -1.28
CA ASP A 51 4.95 8.84 -0.97
C ASP A 51 4.81 9.89 0.14
N GLN A 52 3.70 10.62 0.17
CA GLN A 52 3.39 11.57 1.26
C GLN A 52 3.16 10.83 2.58
N ILE A 53 2.45 9.69 2.56
CA ILE A 53 2.24 8.85 3.74
C ILE A 53 3.59 8.33 4.26
N ILE A 54 4.45 7.80 3.39
CA ILE A 54 5.79 7.33 3.75
C ILE A 54 6.63 8.46 4.35
N ALA A 55 6.63 9.63 3.73
CA ALA A 55 7.36 10.78 4.24
C ALA A 55 6.87 11.19 5.64
N ALA A 56 5.56 11.13 5.90
CA ALA A 56 5.00 11.41 7.22
C ALA A 56 5.38 10.34 8.24
N ILE A 57 5.34 9.05 7.88
CA ILE A 57 5.77 7.92 8.73
C ILE A 57 7.24 8.06 9.12
N VAL A 58 8.11 8.33 8.14
CA VAL A 58 9.55 8.52 8.38
C VAL A 58 9.79 9.77 9.23
N GLY A 59 9.10 10.88 8.94
CA GLY A 59 9.18 12.10 9.75
C GLY A 59 8.72 11.88 11.20
N PHE A 60 7.68 11.07 11.41
CA PHE A 60 7.24 10.66 12.73
C PHE A 60 8.34 9.86 13.46
N ALA A 61 9.00 8.93 12.78
CA ALA A 61 10.12 8.17 13.33
C ALA A 61 11.34 9.04 13.69
N GLN A 62 11.64 10.06 12.90
CA GLN A 62 12.72 11.00 13.20
C GLN A 62 12.48 11.79 14.51
N VAL A 63 11.21 12.04 14.86
CA VAL A 63 10.86 12.79 16.07
C VAL A 63 10.71 11.87 17.27
N ASN A 64 10.07 10.70 17.09
CA ASN A 64 9.66 9.83 18.19
C ASN A 64 10.60 8.64 18.43
N GLY A 65 11.56 8.40 17.53
CA GLY A 65 12.46 7.26 17.59
C GLY A 65 11.73 5.92 17.42
N ARG A 66 10.56 5.93 16.78
CA ARG A 66 9.68 4.77 16.54
C ARG A 66 8.76 5.01 15.34
N LEU A 67 8.31 3.96 14.68
CA LEU A 67 7.20 4.01 13.73
C LEU A 67 5.86 4.18 14.47
N PRO A 68 4.87 4.81 13.84
CA PRO A 68 3.53 4.94 14.43
C PRO A 68 2.83 3.59 14.44
N CYS A 69 2.01 3.32 15.46
CA CYS A 69 1.12 2.16 15.39
C CYS A 69 -0.02 2.41 14.40
N PRO A 70 -0.48 1.40 13.66
CA PRO A 70 -1.64 1.53 12.79
C PRO A 70 -2.86 2.07 13.53
N ALA A 71 -3.66 2.87 12.83
CA ALA A 71 -4.98 3.24 13.27
C ALA A 71 -5.95 2.09 13.04
N ILE A 72 -7.00 2.08 13.85
CA ILE A 72 -8.17 1.22 13.69
C ILE A 72 -9.45 2.06 13.51
N PRO A 73 -10.56 1.52 12.98
CA PRO A 73 -11.74 2.32 12.66
C PRO A 73 -12.34 3.13 13.83
N ASN A 74 -12.11 2.73 15.08
CA ASN A 74 -12.58 3.46 16.28
C ASN A 74 -11.52 4.40 16.89
N SER A 75 -10.29 4.41 16.37
CA SER A 75 -9.19 5.28 16.81
C SER A 75 -9.31 6.71 16.29
N ILE A 76 -10.28 6.98 15.40
CA ILE A 76 -10.51 8.31 14.81
C ILE A 76 -9.21 8.85 14.19
N GLY A 77 -8.51 7.98 13.44
CA GLY A 77 -7.28 8.34 12.76
C GLY A 77 -6.05 8.56 13.66
N THR A 78 -6.10 8.22 14.95
CA THR A 78 -4.90 8.17 15.80
C THR A 78 -4.30 6.77 15.80
N GLU A 79 -3.04 6.65 16.22
CA GLU A 79 -2.41 5.36 16.46
C GLU A 79 -3.17 4.51 17.50
N ASP A 80 -3.23 3.19 17.30
CA ASP A 80 -3.81 2.21 18.23
C ASP A 80 -2.71 1.53 19.08
N GLY A 81 -2.40 2.17 20.21
CA GLY A 81 -1.24 1.83 21.03
C GLY A 81 -0.01 2.66 20.66
N GLY A 82 1.16 2.26 21.14
CA GLY A 82 2.44 2.91 20.87
C GLY A 82 3.02 3.78 22.00
N GLY A 83 4.16 4.40 21.70
CA GLY A 83 4.94 5.19 22.67
C GLY A 83 5.95 4.30 23.40
N ALA A 84 5.87 4.28 24.74
CA ALA A 84 6.64 3.31 25.54
C ALA A 84 5.97 1.92 25.56
N ALA A 85 4.68 1.87 25.24
CA ALA A 85 3.92 0.64 25.05
C ALA A 85 3.99 0.18 23.59
N ASP A 86 3.65 -1.09 23.37
CA ASP A 86 3.60 -1.71 22.05
C ASP A 86 2.32 -1.32 21.27
N CYS A 87 2.22 -1.75 20.01
CA CYS A 87 0.98 -1.66 19.25
C CYS A 87 -0.05 -2.68 19.74
N ASN A 88 -1.33 -2.29 19.77
CA ASN A 88 -2.41 -3.25 20.00
C ASN A 88 -2.70 -4.09 18.75
N ASN A 89 -2.47 -3.49 17.57
CA ASN A 89 -2.63 -4.11 16.26
C ASN A 89 -1.48 -3.65 15.34
N TYR A 90 -0.89 -4.60 14.63
CA TYR A 90 0.25 -4.35 13.73
C TYR A 90 -0.15 -4.21 12.26
N GLY A 91 -1.36 -4.64 11.91
CA GLY A 91 -2.04 -4.29 10.66
C GLY A 91 -3.21 -3.35 10.91
N GLY A 92 -3.47 -2.44 9.97
CA GLY A 92 -4.57 -1.49 10.08
C GLY A 92 -4.52 -0.43 9.00
N PHE A 93 -4.71 0.83 9.41
CA PHE A 93 -4.77 1.99 8.52
C PHE A 93 -3.69 3.02 8.89
N PRO A 94 -3.23 3.87 7.96
CA PRO A 94 -2.37 4.99 8.31
C PRO A 94 -3.06 5.89 9.37
N PRO A 95 -2.41 6.20 10.50
CA PRO A 95 -2.98 7.05 11.53
C PRO A 95 -2.91 8.52 11.12
N VAL A 96 -3.91 8.95 10.34
CA VAL A 96 -3.95 10.26 9.67
C VAL A 96 -3.76 11.45 10.61
N ASN A 97 -4.35 11.41 11.80
CA ASN A 97 -4.26 12.50 12.77
C ASN A 97 -2.92 12.49 13.49
N THR A 98 -2.39 11.31 13.83
CA THR A 98 -1.03 11.18 14.41
C THR A 98 0.03 11.66 13.43
N LEU A 99 -0.13 11.36 12.14
CA LEU A 99 0.80 11.72 11.08
C LEU A 99 0.59 13.14 10.52
N GLY A 100 -0.48 13.83 10.91
CA GLY A 100 -0.84 15.14 10.35
C GLY A 100 -1.14 15.09 8.85
N LEU A 101 -1.61 13.95 8.35
CA LEU A 101 -1.95 13.76 6.95
C LEU A 101 -3.27 14.44 6.62
N SER A 102 -3.35 14.99 5.42
CA SER A 102 -4.57 15.57 4.86
C SER A 102 -4.97 14.81 3.61
N GLY A 103 -6.27 14.54 3.46
CA GLY A 103 -6.77 13.83 2.29
C GLY A 103 -8.25 13.51 2.40
N ARG A 104 -8.73 12.63 1.52
CA ARG A 104 -10.12 12.17 1.55
C ARG A 104 -10.29 11.17 2.68
N LEU A 105 -11.15 11.47 3.65
CA LEU A 105 -11.45 10.58 4.75
C LEU A 105 -12.84 9.97 4.58
N ASN A 106 -13.02 8.73 5.04
CA ASN A 106 -14.35 8.14 5.20
C ASN A 106 -14.97 8.51 6.56
N ALA A 107 -16.16 7.97 6.84
CA ALA A 107 -16.88 8.21 8.08
C ALA A 107 -16.13 7.73 9.35
N ASP A 108 -15.20 6.79 9.20
CA ASP A 108 -14.37 6.23 10.28
C ASP A 108 -13.00 6.93 10.38
N SER A 109 -12.83 8.10 9.74
CA SER A 109 -11.59 8.89 9.71
C SER A 109 -10.39 8.17 9.10
N LEU A 110 -10.62 7.25 8.16
CA LEU A 110 -9.56 6.52 7.45
C LEU A 110 -9.25 7.18 6.11
N LEU A 111 -7.96 7.28 5.77
CA LEU A 111 -7.50 7.87 4.51
C LEU A 111 -7.89 6.99 3.33
N LEU A 112 -8.54 7.60 2.34
CA LEU A 112 -9.02 6.94 1.13
C LEU A 112 -8.07 7.19 -0.04
N ASP A 113 -7.81 6.13 -0.79
CA ASP A 113 -7.15 6.18 -2.09
C ASP A 113 -8.03 6.79 -3.20
N PRO A 114 -7.50 7.01 -4.41
CA PRO A 114 -8.24 7.59 -5.54
C PRO A 114 -9.45 6.78 -6.03
N TRP A 115 -9.60 5.53 -5.62
CA TRP A 115 -10.79 4.71 -5.90
C TRP A 115 -11.81 4.74 -4.74
N GLY A 116 -11.43 5.31 -3.60
CA GLY A 116 -12.29 5.46 -2.42
C GLY A 116 -12.17 4.32 -1.41
N ASN A 117 -11.17 3.45 -1.58
CA ASN A 117 -10.84 2.40 -0.64
C ASN A 117 -9.83 2.94 0.39
N PRO A 118 -9.91 2.56 1.68
CA PRO A 118 -8.92 3.02 2.63
C PRO A 118 -7.54 2.42 2.36
N TYR A 119 -6.48 3.22 2.49
CA TYR A 119 -5.11 2.71 2.51
C TYR A 119 -4.91 1.75 3.69
N ARG A 120 -4.17 0.67 3.48
CA ARG A 120 -3.71 -0.21 4.56
C ARG A 120 -2.28 0.10 4.95
N TYR A 121 -1.99 -0.08 6.23
CA TYR A 121 -0.69 0.10 6.81
C TYR A 121 -0.40 -1.06 7.76
N TYR A 122 0.73 -1.71 7.54
CA TYR A 122 1.23 -2.81 8.35
C TYR A 122 2.62 -2.45 8.84
N VAL A 123 2.89 -2.63 10.12
CA VAL A 123 4.19 -2.38 10.75
C VAL A 123 4.69 -3.65 11.40
N THR A 124 5.99 -3.91 11.32
CA THR A 124 6.57 -5.13 11.87
C THR A 124 6.35 -5.19 13.38
N ASP A 125 6.10 -6.41 13.87
CA ASP A 125 5.99 -6.78 15.28
C ASP A 125 7.18 -7.61 15.76
N ASN A 126 8.32 -7.51 15.07
CA ASN A 126 9.55 -8.19 15.47
C ASN A 126 10.13 -7.58 16.76
N ASP A 127 10.58 -8.47 17.64
CA ASP A 127 11.27 -8.21 18.92
C ASP A 127 12.60 -8.99 18.89
N PHE A 128 13.66 -8.34 18.44
CA PHE A 128 14.99 -8.92 18.18
C PHE A 128 15.76 -9.18 19.46
N ASN A 129 15.72 -8.22 20.36
CA ASN A 129 16.46 -8.29 21.61
C ASN A 129 15.71 -9.09 22.69
N GLY A 130 14.48 -9.54 22.40
CA GLY A 130 13.63 -10.30 23.31
C GLY A 130 13.21 -9.49 24.53
N ALA A 131 13.15 -8.16 24.43
CA ALA A 131 12.82 -7.26 25.53
C ALA A 131 11.31 -7.14 25.80
N GLY A 132 10.48 -7.90 25.08
CA GLY A 132 9.05 -8.03 25.34
C GLY A 132 8.24 -6.94 24.65
N GLY A 133 8.36 -6.86 23.33
CA GLY A 133 7.54 -6.02 22.44
C GLY A 133 8.34 -5.49 21.25
N SER A 134 7.67 -4.99 20.22
CA SER A 134 8.34 -4.75 18.95
C SER A 134 9.29 -3.55 18.91
N ASP A 135 10.47 -3.76 18.33
CA ASP A 135 11.56 -2.78 18.31
C ASP A 135 11.29 -1.56 17.42
N PHE A 136 10.47 -1.72 16.39
CA PHE A 136 10.21 -0.66 15.42
C PHE A 136 9.14 0.32 15.86
N VAL A 137 8.27 -0.07 16.78
CA VAL A 137 7.09 0.73 17.19
C VAL A 137 7.17 1.23 18.63
N ARG A 138 8.19 0.82 19.38
CA ARG A 138 8.46 1.30 20.74
C ARG A 138 9.55 2.37 20.73
N SER A 139 9.34 3.43 21.51
CA SER A 139 10.21 4.60 21.50
C SER A 139 11.62 4.24 21.99
N GLY A 140 12.61 4.42 21.11
CA GLY A 140 14.02 4.23 21.44
C GLY A 140 14.54 2.80 21.24
N GLU A 141 13.68 1.83 20.96
CA GLU A 141 14.10 0.44 20.73
C GLU A 141 14.86 0.29 19.40
N MET A 142 14.47 1.02 18.35
CA MET A 142 15.27 1.11 17.11
C MET A 142 16.71 1.58 17.35
N ARG A 143 16.95 2.40 18.40
CA ARG A 143 18.30 2.81 18.83
C ARG A 143 18.99 1.73 19.66
N ALA A 144 18.24 1.00 20.45
CA ALA A 144 18.75 -0.05 21.33
C ALA A 144 19.24 -1.27 20.53
N VAL A 145 18.46 -1.68 19.53
CA VAL A 145 18.82 -2.77 18.61
C VAL A 145 19.84 -2.31 17.58
N GLY A 146 19.68 -1.10 17.03
CA GLY A 146 20.61 -0.56 16.04
C GLY A 146 20.62 -1.34 14.72
N LEU A 147 21.67 -1.13 13.92
CA LEU A 147 21.98 -1.95 12.74
C LEU A 147 22.83 -3.15 13.21
N VAL A 148 22.21 -4.16 13.81
CA VAL A 148 22.93 -5.33 14.31
C VAL A 148 22.42 -6.57 13.58
N ASP A 149 23.36 -7.27 12.96
CA ASP A 149 23.28 -8.68 12.53
C ASP A 149 22.82 -9.52 13.74
N SER A 150 21.51 -9.79 13.79
CA SER A 150 20.86 -10.40 14.95
C SER A 150 20.95 -11.93 14.93
N ASP A 151 21.30 -12.53 13.79
CA ASP A 151 21.26 -13.97 13.53
C ASP A 151 22.66 -14.60 13.31
N ALA A 152 23.72 -13.79 13.30
CA ALA A 152 25.12 -14.16 13.13
C ALA A 152 25.45 -14.79 11.76
N ASP A 153 24.64 -14.53 10.73
CA ASP A 153 24.87 -15.01 9.37
C ASP A 153 25.94 -14.21 8.60
N SER A 154 26.51 -13.18 9.23
CA SER A 154 27.51 -12.24 8.71
C SER A 154 26.97 -11.16 7.77
N TYR A 155 25.65 -11.00 7.66
CA TYR A 155 25.02 -9.89 6.98
C TYR A 155 24.47 -8.89 8.00
N THR A 156 24.85 -7.62 7.86
CA THR A 156 24.12 -6.56 8.56
C THR A 156 22.81 -6.34 7.83
N ASP A 157 21.73 -6.89 8.36
CA ASP A 157 20.40 -6.49 7.96
C ASP A 157 19.73 -5.67 9.06
N LEU A 158 18.48 -5.34 8.79
CA LEU A 158 17.64 -4.48 9.62
C LEU A 158 16.31 -5.18 9.91
N ASP A 159 16.33 -6.51 9.76
CA ASP A 159 15.31 -7.49 10.07
C ASP A 159 13.83 -7.01 10.04
N GLY A 160 13.36 -6.48 8.92
CA GLY A 160 11.93 -6.20 8.79
C GLY A 160 11.12 -7.50 8.60
N ARG A 161 9.93 -7.62 9.20
CA ARG A 161 9.13 -8.85 9.06
C ARG A 161 8.62 -9.12 7.63
N TYR A 162 8.29 -8.09 6.85
CA TYR A 162 7.46 -8.27 5.66
C TYR A 162 8.24 -8.44 4.34
N LEU A 163 7.84 -9.43 3.54
CA LEU A 163 8.41 -9.71 2.22
C LEU A 163 7.49 -9.23 1.10
N ILE A 164 8.09 -8.83 -0.03
CA ILE A 164 7.33 -8.48 -1.24
C ILE A 164 7.70 -9.47 -2.35
N CYS A 165 6.70 -10.18 -2.89
CA CYS A 165 6.82 -11.21 -3.92
C CYS A 165 6.25 -10.75 -5.26
N ASP A 166 6.69 -11.33 -6.39
CA ASP A 166 6.12 -11.03 -7.73
C ASP A 166 4.79 -11.75 -8.00
N SER A 167 4.55 -12.87 -7.30
CA SER A 167 3.31 -13.66 -7.31
C SER A 167 3.03 -14.26 -5.93
N ALA A 168 1.81 -14.75 -5.72
CA ALA A 168 1.51 -15.58 -4.55
C ALA A 168 2.27 -16.91 -4.69
N GLY A 169 2.96 -17.35 -3.64
CA GLY A 169 3.59 -18.67 -3.62
C GLY A 169 2.52 -19.77 -3.70
N THR A 170 2.86 -20.94 -4.23
CA THR A 170 2.05 -22.12 -3.94
C THR A 170 2.36 -22.52 -2.50
N ASN A 171 1.42 -22.33 -1.57
CA ASN A 171 1.54 -22.82 -0.19
C ASN A 171 1.68 -24.35 -0.21
N THR A 172 2.93 -24.84 -0.26
CA THR A 172 3.26 -26.27 -0.41
C THR A 172 3.68 -26.91 0.91
N ASP A 173 4.04 -26.12 1.90
CA ASP A 173 4.52 -26.53 3.22
C ASP A 173 3.54 -26.23 4.36
N GLY A 174 2.45 -25.50 4.09
CA GLY A 174 1.46 -25.11 5.10
C GLY A 174 1.83 -23.86 5.87
N THR A 175 2.95 -23.19 5.55
CA THR A 175 3.38 -21.91 6.12
C THR A 175 3.30 -20.85 5.02
N ASP A 176 2.55 -19.77 5.25
CA ASP A 176 2.27 -18.75 4.24
C ASP A 176 3.39 -17.71 4.10
N ASP A 177 4.62 -18.14 4.41
CA ASP A 177 5.68 -17.26 4.90
C ASP A 177 6.87 -17.18 3.92
N GLU A 178 6.73 -17.76 2.72
CA GLU A 178 7.78 -17.76 1.70
C GLU A 178 7.26 -17.34 0.31
N CYS A 179 8.00 -16.47 -0.37
CA CYS A 179 7.82 -16.16 -1.80
C CYS A 179 8.23 -17.37 -2.70
N ASP A 180 7.88 -18.60 -2.33
CA ASP A 180 8.45 -19.82 -2.91
C ASP A 180 8.11 -19.93 -4.40
N GLY A 181 9.15 -19.97 -5.23
CA GLY A 181 9.08 -19.95 -6.69
C GLY A 181 8.59 -18.66 -7.35
N ALA A 182 8.05 -17.70 -6.57
CA ALA A 182 7.44 -16.46 -7.06
C ALA A 182 8.45 -15.37 -7.45
N GLY A 183 9.70 -15.49 -7.02
CA GLY A 183 10.69 -14.43 -7.16
C GLY A 183 10.47 -13.31 -6.14
N ILE A 184 11.52 -13.00 -5.38
CA ILE A 184 11.47 -11.97 -4.35
C ILE A 184 11.70 -10.60 -4.99
N VAL A 185 10.75 -9.68 -4.80
CA VAL A 185 10.85 -8.27 -5.20
C VAL A 185 11.59 -7.47 -4.13
N PHE A 186 11.33 -7.76 -2.85
CA PHE A 186 12.02 -7.14 -1.72
C PHE A 186 12.06 -8.06 -0.50
N GLY A 187 13.16 -7.96 0.23
CA GLY A 187 13.47 -8.77 1.40
C GLY A 187 14.33 -9.98 1.07
N ARG A 188 14.81 -10.68 2.10
CA ARG A 188 15.48 -11.97 1.97
C ARG A 188 15.05 -12.85 3.13
N PRO A 189 14.71 -14.13 2.89
CA PRO A 189 14.63 -15.13 3.94
C PRO A 189 16.01 -15.29 4.56
N ASP A 190 16.09 -15.15 5.88
CA ASP A 190 17.35 -15.07 6.63
C ASP A 190 17.77 -16.45 7.19
N ALA A 191 16.80 -17.31 7.51
CA ALA A 191 17.05 -18.67 8.00
C ALA A 191 16.33 -19.74 7.16
N SER A 192 16.67 -21.02 7.42
CA SER A 192 15.89 -22.17 6.96
C SER A 192 15.59 -23.10 8.15
N PRO A 193 14.32 -23.21 8.59
CA PRO A 193 13.15 -22.48 8.08
C PRO A 193 13.25 -20.98 8.38
N PRO A 194 12.69 -20.09 7.54
CA PRO A 194 12.84 -18.66 7.68
C PRO A 194 11.98 -18.14 8.84
N THR A 195 12.60 -18.04 10.01
CA THR A 195 11.98 -17.42 11.18
C THR A 195 12.32 -15.94 11.31
N LEU A 196 13.26 -15.47 10.49
CA LEU A 196 13.80 -14.11 10.45
C LEU A 196 13.93 -13.70 8.97
N TYR A 197 13.76 -12.41 8.70
CA TYR A 197 13.72 -11.86 7.35
C TYR A 197 14.36 -10.48 7.34
N SER A 198 15.22 -10.21 6.36
CA SER A 198 15.66 -8.84 6.02
C SER A 198 14.57 -8.09 5.23
N GLY A 199 13.32 -8.15 5.68
CA GLY A 199 12.15 -7.59 5.03
C GLY A 199 11.95 -6.11 5.32
N ALA A 200 10.71 -5.63 5.15
CA ALA A 200 10.35 -4.24 5.36
C ALA A 200 9.87 -4.00 6.80
N PRO A 201 10.27 -2.89 7.45
CA PRO A 201 9.74 -2.51 8.76
C PRO A 201 8.26 -2.11 8.69
N PHE A 202 7.78 -1.72 7.51
CA PHE A 202 6.37 -1.47 7.27
C PHE A 202 6.00 -1.60 5.80
N VAL A 203 4.73 -1.89 5.54
CA VAL A 203 4.13 -1.98 4.21
C VAL A 203 2.87 -1.11 4.14
N LEU A 204 2.68 -0.46 3.01
CA LEU A 204 1.49 0.29 2.65
C LEU A 204 0.84 -0.35 1.42
N VAL A 205 -0.48 -0.48 1.46
CA VAL A 205 -1.27 -1.08 0.37
C VAL A 205 -2.42 -0.16 -0.01
N SER A 206 -2.59 0.07 -1.31
CA SER A 206 -3.83 0.57 -1.92
C SER A 206 -4.43 -0.59 -2.70
N HIS A 207 -5.68 -0.94 -2.44
CA HIS A 207 -6.31 -2.09 -3.08
C HIS A 207 -6.97 -1.76 -4.43
N GLY A 208 -6.51 -0.71 -5.09
CA GLY A 208 -7.03 -0.34 -6.41
C GLY A 208 -8.55 -0.16 -6.49
N ARG A 209 -9.10 -0.47 -7.66
CA ARG A 209 -10.51 -0.33 -8.04
C ARG A 209 -11.33 -1.57 -7.69
N ASN A 210 -10.76 -2.76 -7.81
CA ASN A 210 -11.48 -4.03 -7.79
C ASN A 210 -11.90 -4.47 -6.37
N TRP A 211 -11.47 -3.77 -5.32
CA TRP A 211 -11.60 -4.21 -3.93
C TRP A 211 -12.94 -3.94 -3.24
N THR A 212 -13.86 -3.22 -3.87
CA THR A 212 -15.19 -3.05 -3.27
C THR A 212 -15.92 -4.41 -3.28
N GLU A 213 -15.91 -5.09 -2.14
CA GLU A 213 -16.70 -6.31 -1.82
C GLU A 213 -16.23 -7.61 -2.52
N GLY A 214 -14.99 -8.03 -2.27
CA GLY A 214 -14.58 -9.44 -2.46
C GLY A 214 -14.42 -9.89 -3.91
N ALA A 215 -14.15 -8.95 -4.83
CA ALA A 215 -13.90 -9.24 -6.25
C ALA A 215 -12.42 -9.42 -6.60
N ALA A 216 -11.52 -9.37 -5.61
CA ALA A 216 -10.12 -9.75 -5.81
C ALA A 216 -10.01 -11.22 -6.25
N ALA A 217 -9.16 -11.49 -7.23
CA ALA A 217 -8.97 -12.82 -7.79
C ALA A 217 -7.49 -13.12 -8.00
N GLY A 218 -7.11 -14.39 -7.89
CA GLY A 218 -5.72 -14.80 -8.01
C GLY A 218 -4.87 -14.22 -6.89
N ASP A 219 -3.67 -13.76 -7.24
CA ASP A 219 -2.65 -13.42 -6.25
C ASP A 219 -2.98 -12.17 -5.41
N GLU A 220 -3.95 -11.32 -5.79
CA GLU A 220 -4.36 -10.15 -4.97
C GLU A 220 -5.05 -10.55 -3.67
N LEU A 221 -5.57 -11.77 -3.60
CA LEU A 221 -6.15 -12.32 -2.38
C LEU A 221 -5.12 -12.44 -1.25
N GLU A 222 -3.84 -12.58 -1.59
CA GLU A 222 -2.74 -12.61 -0.62
C GLU A 222 -2.63 -11.30 0.15
N ASN A 223 -2.89 -10.17 -0.52
CA ASN A 223 -2.88 -8.86 0.12
C ASN A 223 -4.09 -8.65 1.06
N LEU A 224 -5.10 -9.53 1.02
CA LEU A 224 -6.31 -9.50 1.83
C LEU A 224 -6.20 -10.25 3.16
N GLY A 225 -5.23 -11.16 3.32
CA GLY A 225 -5.21 -12.10 4.45
C GLY A 225 -5.90 -13.41 4.20
N ALA A 226 -6.10 -13.78 2.94
CA ALA A 226 -6.74 -15.04 2.62
C ALA A 226 -5.69 -16.14 2.56
N THR A 227 -5.50 -16.87 3.66
CA THR A 227 -5.22 -18.30 3.48
C THR A 227 -6.35 -18.82 2.59
N LEU A 228 -6.03 -19.50 1.49
CA LEU A 228 -7.01 -20.10 0.56
C LEU A 228 -8.02 -21.06 1.24
N THR A 229 -7.97 -21.21 2.56
CA THR A 229 -8.85 -22.01 3.39
C THR A 229 -9.24 -21.25 4.68
N THR A 230 -10.42 -20.64 4.62
CA THR A 230 -11.34 -20.39 5.76
C THR A 230 -11.08 -19.22 6.72
N ALA A 231 -12.07 -18.32 6.72
CA ALA A 231 -12.44 -17.30 7.71
C ALA A 231 -11.73 -15.95 7.63
N PHE A 232 -12.39 -15.01 6.92
CA PHE A 232 -12.30 -13.56 7.14
C PHE A 232 -12.74 -13.21 8.57
N ALA A 233 -11.96 -13.57 9.58
CA ALA A 233 -12.16 -13.02 10.91
C ALA A 233 -11.76 -11.54 10.84
N PRO A 234 -12.63 -10.60 11.21
CA PRO A 234 -12.20 -9.21 11.34
C PRO A 234 -11.13 -9.15 12.43
N VAL A 235 -9.86 -9.02 12.02
CA VAL A 235 -8.71 -8.80 12.92
C VAL A 235 -8.98 -7.58 13.80
N ILE A 236 -9.83 -6.65 13.33
CA ILE A 236 -10.14 -5.39 13.97
C ILE A 236 -11.67 -5.15 13.98
N PRO A 237 -12.25 -4.58 15.04
CA PRO A 237 -13.68 -4.27 15.09
C PRO A 237 -14.17 -3.44 13.90
N ASN A 238 -15.41 -3.69 13.47
CA ASN A 238 -16.07 -2.86 12.47
C ASN A 238 -16.04 -1.39 12.87
N GLY A 239 -15.97 -0.51 11.86
CA GLY A 239 -16.02 0.93 12.09
C GLY A 239 -17.32 1.37 12.77
N PRO A 240 -17.30 2.51 13.49
CA PRO A 240 -18.52 3.18 13.94
C PRO A 240 -19.58 3.34 12.83
N ALA A 241 -19.18 3.45 11.56
CA ALA A 241 -20.07 3.48 10.41
C ALA A 241 -20.64 2.10 10.01
N GLY A 242 -20.34 1.02 10.74
CA GLY A 242 -20.78 -0.34 10.47
C GLY A 242 -20.13 -0.98 9.24
N ARG A 243 -19.09 -0.38 8.67
CA ARG A 243 -18.38 -0.89 7.50
C ARG A 243 -17.35 -1.95 7.93
N PRO A 244 -17.37 -3.15 7.35
CA PRO A 244 -16.32 -4.13 7.56
C PRO A 244 -15.07 -3.74 6.79
N TYR A 245 -13.91 -4.04 7.38
CA TYR A 245 -12.63 -3.88 6.71
C TYR A 245 -11.86 -5.19 6.76
N LEU A 246 -11.52 -5.70 5.58
CA LEU A 246 -10.65 -6.85 5.43
C LEU A 246 -9.19 -6.37 5.53
N LEU A 247 -8.41 -7.12 6.30
CA LEU A 247 -7.01 -6.87 6.61
C LEU A 247 -6.26 -8.20 6.62
N LYS A 248 -5.01 -8.16 6.18
CA LYS A 248 -4.10 -9.29 6.27
C LYS A 248 -3.89 -9.70 7.72
N ASP A 249 -3.96 -11.00 8.03
CA ASP A 249 -3.79 -11.50 9.40
C ASP A 249 -2.30 -11.68 9.72
N VAL A 250 -1.60 -10.56 9.87
CA VAL A 250 -0.17 -10.57 10.21
C VAL A 250 0.13 -11.17 11.58
N SER A 251 -0.88 -11.50 12.40
CA SER A 251 -0.73 -12.10 13.73
C SER A 251 -0.47 -13.61 13.69
N ASN A 252 -0.76 -14.27 12.55
CA ASN A 252 -0.55 -15.70 12.34
C ASN A 252 0.75 -16.01 11.57
N ASN A 253 1.67 -15.03 11.50
CA ASN A 253 2.92 -15.05 10.75
C ASN A 253 2.79 -14.81 9.22
N GLU A 254 1.62 -14.39 8.71
CA GLU A 254 1.46 -13.99 7.30
C GLU A 254 2.33 -12.75 6.96
N THR A 255 3.52 -12.97 6.39
CA THR A 255 4.51 -11.90 6.16
C THR A 255 4.59 -11.41 4.72
N ASN A 256 3.95 -12.12 3.78
CA ASN A 256 4.14 -11.90 2.35
C ASN A 256 3.12 -10.93 1.74
N PHE A 257 3.57 -10.08 0.83
CA PHE A 257 2.71 -9.24 0.01
C PHE A 257 3.04 -9.42 -1.45
N VAL A 258 2.03 -9.43 -2.32
CA VAL A 258 2.23 -9.67 -3.75
C VAL A 258 2.15 -8.36 -4.51
N ARG A 259 3.28 -7.99 -5.11
CA ARG A 259 3.39 -6.86 -6.05
C ARG A 259 3.85 -7.37 -7.39
N ARG A 260 2.94 -7.40 -8.35
CA ARG A 260 3.26 -7.82 -9.71
C ARG A 260 4.14 -6.79 -10.43
N THR A 261 5.34 -7.18 -10.81
CA THR A 261 6.34 -6.41 -11.55
C THR A 261 6.35 -6.75 -13.04
N THR A 262 5.81 -7.92 -13.44
CA THR A 262 5.78 -8.38 -14.83
C THR A 262 4.39 -8.85 -15.30
N GLY A 263 4.01 -8.42 -16.50
CA GLY A 263 2.77 -8.82 -17.16
C GLY A 263 1.59 -7.88 -16.89
N PHE A 264 1.02 -7.32 -17.96
CA PHE A 264 -0.23 -6.59 -17.93
C PHE A 264 -1.39 -7.60 -17.99
N ALA A 265 -1.69 -8.28 -16.88
CA ALA A 265 -3.08 -8.69 -16.73
C ALA A 265 -3.82 -7.42 -16.31
N ASP A 266 -4.83 -7.01 -17.06
CA ASP A 266 -5.70 -5.86 -16.78
C ASP A 266 -6.47 -5.97 -15.44
N ASP A 267 -6.12 -6.95 -14.59
CA ASP A 267 -6.83 -7.35 -13.39
C ASP A 267 -6.12 -6.96 -12.09
N TYR A 268 -4.81 -6.67 -12.12
CA TYR A 268 -4.04 -6.31 -10.91
C TYR A 268 -3.98 -4.79 -10.75
N ASP A 269 -4.65 -4.25 -9.74
CA ASP A 269 -4.71 -2.81 -9.46
C ASP A 269 -4.24 -2.41 -8.06
N ASP A 270 -3.83 -3.39 -7.26
CA ASP A 270 -3.13 -3.20 -6.00
C ASP A 270 -1.81 -2.42 -6.20
N VAL A 271 -1.60 -1.38 -5.40
CA VAL A 271 -0.34 -0.65 -5.33
C VAL A 271 0.27 -0.85 -3.96
N ILE A 272 1.45 -1.46 -3.93
CA ILE A 272 2.22 -1.71 -2.71
C ILE A 272 3.46 -0.83 -2.68
N LYS A 273 3.68 -0.18 -1.55
CA LYS A 273 4.96 0.45 -1.19
C LYS A 273 5.39 -0.02 0.18
N TRP A 274 6.68 0.01 0.45
CA TRP A 274 7.24 -0.43 1.72
C TRP A 274 8.32 0.53 2.17
N GLY A 275 8.58 0.54 3.48
CA GLY A 275 9.74 1.22 4.02
C GLY A 275 11.00 0.43 3.70
N SER A 276 12.03 1.09 3.14
CA SER A 276 13.36 0.48 3.17
C SER A 276 13.94 0.67 4.57
N PRO A 277 14.37 -0.41 5.25
CA PRO A 277 15.00 -0.27 6.55
C PRO A 277 16.22 0.66 6.50
N ASN A 278 17.06 0.53 5.47
CA ASN A 278 18.26 1.37 5.27
C ASN A 278 17.92 2.86 5.15
N LEU A 279 16.84 3.19 4.44
CA LEU A 279 16.39 4.57 4.30
C LEU A 279 15.87 5.10 5.64
N LEU A 280 15.09 4.30 6.37
CA LEU A 280 14.56 4.66 7.68
C LEU A 280 15.71 4.98 8.65
N PHE A 281 16.69 4.08 8.79
CA PHE A 281 17.83 4.26 9.68
C PHE A 281 18.70 5.45 9.25
N SER A 282 18.96 5.62 7.95
CA SER A 282 19.67 6.80 7.44
C SER A 282 18.98 8.10 7.85
N LYS A 283 17.64 8.18 7.75
CA LYS A 283 16.87 9.34 8.20
C LYS A 283 16.86 9.54 9.71
N MET A 284 16.89 8.46 10.47
CA MET A 284 16.99 8.54 11.93
C MET A 284 18.37 8.99 12.41
N ILE A 285 19.45 8.58 11.74
CA ILE A 285 20.81 9.09 11.98
C ILE A 285 20.88 10.59 11.67
N GLU A 286 20.32 11.02 10.52
CA GLU A 286 20.23 12.45 10.17
C GLU A 286 19.50 13.27 11.24
N ALA A 287 18.52 12.68 11.92
CA ALA A 287 17.74 13.31 12.98
C ALA A 287 18.40 13.21 14.37
N GLY A 288 19.55 12.55 14.50
CA GLY A 288 20.23 12.32 15.79
C GLY A 288 19.52 11.34 16.72
N GLN A 289 18.58 10.55 16.20
CA GLN A 289 17.90 9.49 16.96
C GLN A 289 18.78 8.25 17.11
N LEU A 290 19.73 8.05 16.20
CA LEU A 290 20.69 6.95 16.20
C LEU A 290 22.13 7.51 16.27
N PRO A 291 23.05 6.79 16.93
CA PRO A 291 24.45 7.19 17.04
C PRO A 291 25.19 7.18 15.70
#